data_AF-A0A7M1AUV8-F1
#
_entry.id   AF-A0A7M1AUV8-F1
#
_cell.length_a   1.000
_cell.length_b   1.000
_cell.length_c   1.000
_cell.angle_alpha   90.00
_cell.angle_beta   90.00
_cell.angle_gamma   90.00
#
_symmetry.space_group_name_H-M   'P 1'
#
loop_
_entity.id
_entity.type
_entity.pdbx_description
1 polymer ?
#
loop_
_entity_poly.entity_id
_entity_poly.type
_entity_poly.pdbx_seq_one_letter_code
_entity_poly.pdbx_strand_id
1 'polypeptide(L)'
;MEHTITTQKVKFKVFRFNAEEDYLPYYDDYEMEVTSEEVVLDILNRIKWDHDGSFSYRRSCRHGICGACAIKVNGRSTLACKESMNDMVELFGNELVLEPLSKKRSVKDMIIDKSDFWEKHAAVQPYVVTDVDEAPEMENLVSPEDAEALDEADLCIQCGACHYACPAVEVNDDFFGPAAFAAAYRFEADVRDESETRLMDVNQMGQGVWDCVKCFECREVCPKEIDPIGKITKLHQKLFQEGKAESNVATRHAVGFIHSIAKRGVLDEGGLVLYSEGPAIVKHMPVAFKMFTKGKIPMPWQLPKSDNMDEIKTLVKSSTTAKF
;
A
#
# COMPACT_ATOMS: atom_id res chain seq x y z
N MET A 1 8.16 3.81 40.50
CA MET A 1 7.79 4.97 39.66
C MET A 1 6.29 5.15 39.83
N GLU A 2 5.84 6.30 40.32
CA GLU A 2 4.40 6.61 40.38
C GLU A 2 3.88 6.83 38.96
N HIS A 3 2.97 5.97 38.51
CA HIS A 3 2.31 6.12 37.22
C HIS A 3 1.29 7.25 37.34
N THR A 4 1.61 8.41 36.77
CA THR A 4 0.71 9.57 36.78
C THR A 4 -0.14 9.51 35.52
N ILE A 5 -1.44 9.27 35.67
CA ILE A 5 -2.40 9.34 34.56
C ILE A 5 -2.70 10.81 34.31
N THR A 6 -2.35 11.30 33.12
CA THR A 6 -2.69 12.67 32.72
C THR A 6 -4.06 12.66 32.06
N THR A 7 -4.79 13.77 32.19
CA THR A 7 -6.10 13.95 31.56
C THR A 7 -6.09 15.28 30.81
N GLN A 8 -6.62 15.28 29.60
CA GLN A 8 -6.69 16.45 28.75
C GLN A 8 -8.00 16.50 27.99
N LYS A 9 -8.47 17.71 27.70
CA LYS A 9 -9.67 17.94 26.92
C LYS A 9 -9.36 17.84 25.43
N VAL A 10 -10.08 16.97 24.72
CA VAL A 10 -9.91 16.73 23.29
C VAL A 10 -11.23 16.91 22.58
N LYS A 11 -11.20 17.57 21.42
CA LYS A 11 -12.34 17.76 20.53
C LYS A 11 -12.27 16.75 19.39
N PHE A 12 -13.36 16.04 19.18
CA PHE A 12 -13.52 15.04 18.12
C PHE A 12 -14.54 15.50 17.09
N LYS A 13 -14.13 15.57 15.83
CA LYS A 13 -15.02 15.67 14.66
C LYS A 13 -15.24 14.27 14.11
N VAL A 14 -16.42 13.73 14.30
CA VAL A 14 -16.71 12.32 13.98
C VAL A 14 -17.54 12.27 12.73
N PHE A 15 -17.04 11.58 11.70
CA PHE A 15 -17.78 11.35 10.46
C PHE A 15 -19.05 10.53 10.75
N ARG A 16 -20.18 11.02 10.25
CA ARG A 16 -21.49 10.39 10.34
C ARG A 16 -22.07 10.19 8.95
N PHE A 17 -22.66 9.02 8.75
CA PHE A 17 -23.37 8.68 7.51
C PHE A 17 -24.20 7.42 7.73
N ASN A 18 -25.40 7.38 7.17
CA ASN A 18 -26.21 6.19 7.03
C ASN A 18 -26.70 6.08 5.58
N ALA A 19 -26.20 5.10 4.82
CA ALA A 19 -26.52 4.96 3.39
C ALA A 19 -28.03 4.75 3.11
N GLU A 20 -28.81 4.31 4.10
CA GLU A 20 -30.26 4.11 3.97
C GLU A 20 -31.09 5.39 4.20
N GLU A 21 -30.53 6.38 4.91
CA GLU A 21 -31.29 7.54 5.41
C GLU A 21 -30.71 8.88 4.95
N ASP A 22 -29.38 9.00 4.89
CA ASP A 22 -28.70 10.26 4.65
C ASP A 22 -28.42 10.51 3.17
N TYR A 23 -28.66 11.75 2.74
CA TYR A 23 -28.27 12.17 1.38
C TYR A 23 -26.78 12.47 1.25
N LEU A 24 -26.16 13.07 2.29
CA LEU A 24 -24.75 13.41 2.33
C LEU A 24 -24.18 13.14 3.72
N PRO A 25 -22.89 12.76 3.82
CA PRO A 25 -22.23 12.61 5.11
C PRO A 25 -22.11 13.97 5.81
N TYR A 26 -22.09 13.92 7.13
CA TYR A 26 -21.91 15.08 8.00
C TYR A 26 -20.93 14.76 9.13
N TYR A 27 -20.65 15.73 10.00
CA TYR A 27 -19.79 15.55 11.15
C TYR A 27 -20.50 16.01 12.42
N ASP A 28 -20.39 15.20 13.46
CA ASP A 28 -20.76 15.58 14.81
C ASP A 28 -19.51 15.97 15.61
N ASP A 29 -19.62 17.03 16.39
CA ASP A 29 -18.58 17.48 17.31
C ASP A 29 -18.82 16.88 18.70
N TYR A 30 -17.81 16.21 19.25
CA TYR A 30 -17.78 15.76 20.65
C TYR A 30 -16.61 16.40 21.37
N GLU A 31 -16.78 16.73 22.64
CA GLU A 31 -15.71 17.25 23.48
C GLU A 31 -15.65 16.41 24.75
N MET A 32 -14.50 15.82 25.02
CA MET A 32 -14.36 14.80 26.05
C MET A 32 -13.05 14.98 26.80
N GLU A 33 -13.05 14.67 28.09
CA GLU A 33 -11.81 14.45 28.84
C GLU A 33 -11.26 13.07 28.50
N VAL A 34 -10.00 13.05 28.07
CA VAL A 34 -9.29 11.87 27.60
C VAL A 34 -8.05 11.66 28.45
N THR A 35 -7.88 10.45 28.95
CA THR A 35 -6.73 10.04 29.75
C THR A 35 -5.58 9.54 28.88
N SER A 36 -4.35 9.58 29.41
CA SER A 36 -3.16 9.06 28.73
C SER A 36 -3.16 7.55 28.47
N GLU A 37 -4.07 6.80 29.10
CA GLU A 37 -4.18 5.34 28.95
C GLU A 37 -5.25 4.90 27.95
N GLU A 38 -6.10 5.83 27.49
CA GLU A 38 -7.14 5.52 26.51
C GLU A 38 -6.56 5.35 25.11
N VAL A 39 -7.15 4.41 24.36
CA VAL A 39 -6.91 4.28 22.92
C VAL A 39 -8.08 4.85 22.13
N VAL A 40 -7.89 5.06 20.84
CA VAL A 40 -8.94 5.59 19.94
C VAL A 40 -10.24 4.76 20.02
N LEU A 41 -10.14 3.43 20.21
CA LEU A 41 -11.31 2.58 20.38
C LEU A 41 -12.12 2.92 21.63
N ASP A 42 -11.49 3.34 22.73
CA ASP A 42 -12.22 3.74 23.94
C ASP A 42 -13.03 5.01 23.68
N ILE A 43 -12.52 5.93 22.86
CA ILE A 43 -13.27 7.10 22.40
C ILE A 43 -14.48 6.68 21.55
N LEU A 44 -14.30 5.78 20.58
CA LEU A 44 -15.43 5.24 19.79
C LEU A 44 -16.49 4.56 20.66
N ASN A 45 -16.05 3.85 21.71
CA ASN A 45 -16.93 3.21 22.68
C ASN A 45 -17.74 4.26 23.43
N ARG A 46 -17.10 5.30 23.98
CA ARG A 46 -17.77 6.37 24.74
C ARG A 46 -18.73 7.16 23.88
N ILE A 47 -18.37 7.50 22.64
CA ILE A 47 -19.30 8.11 21.66
C ILE A 47 -20.55 7.27 21.54
N LYS A 48 -20.42 5.95 21.33
CA LYS A 48 -21.59 5.08 21.17
C LYS A 48 -22.40 4.88 22.46
N TRP A 49 -21.73 4.69 23.58
CA TRP A 49 -22.36 4.25 24.82
C TRP A 49 -22.94 5.39 25.63
N ASP A 50 -22.23 6.52 25.66
CA ASP A 50 -22.53 7.63 26.57
C ASP A 50 -23.22 8.79 25.85
N HIS A 51 -23.04 8.91 24.52
CA HIS A 51 -23.53 10.06 23.75
C HIS A 51 -24.57 9.70 22.68
N ASP A 52 -24.28 8.73 21.80
CA ASP A 52 -25.17 8.36 20.69
C ASP A 52 -25.14 6.86 20.36
N GLY A 53 -26.18 6.16 20.80
CA GLY A 53 -26.36 4.73 20.55
C GLY A 53 -26.48 4.33 19.08
N SER A 54 -26.78 5.26 18.17
CA SER A 54 -26.89 5.00 16.72
C SER A 54 -25.53 4.88 16.03
N PHE A 55 -24.47 5.44 16.62
CA PHE A 55 -23.12 5.43 16.07
C PHE A 55 -22.59 4.00 15.89
N SER A 56 -22.01 3.71 14.72
CA SER A 56 -21.64 2.35 14.31
C SER A 56 -20.18 2.23 13.85
N TYR A 57 -19.49 1.20 14.34
CA TYR A 57 -18.11 0.89 13.97
C TYR A 57 -17.82 -0.59 14.21
N ARG A 58 -16.78 -1.13 13.56
CA ARG A 58 -16.36 -2.52 13.73
C ARG A 58 -15.29 -2.63 14.82
N ARG A 59 -15.45 -3.59 15.73
CA ARG A 59 -14.45 -3.98 16.73
C ARG A 59 -14.60 -5.46 17.08
N SER A 60 -13.53 -6.07 17.59
CA SER A 60 -13.57 -7.45 18.09
C SER A 60 -12.49 -7.69 19.14
N CYS A 61 -11.24 -7.95 18.74
CA CYS A 61 -10.24 -8.51 19.65
C CYS A 61 -9.75 -7.57 20.76
N ARG A 62 -9.73 -6.25 20.57
CA ARG A 62 -9.14 -5.22 21.46
C ARG A 62 -7.61 -5.30 21.72
N HIS A 63 -6.87 -6.18 21.05
CA HIS A 63 -5.42 -6.32 21.27
C HIS A 63 -4.60 -6.25 19.95
N GLY A 64 -5.11 -5.54 18.94
CA GLY A 64 -4.35 -5.20 17.73
C GLY A 64 -4.12 -6.33 16.72
N ILE A 65 -4.89 -7.43 16.75
CA ILE A 65 -4.64 -8.60 15.88
C ILE A 65 -5.74 -8.94 14.88
N CYS A 66 -7.03 -8.71 15.16
CA CYS A 66 -8.11 -9.12 14.25
C CYS A 66 -8.32 -8.21 13.02
N GLY A 67 -7.70 -7.03 13.00
CA GLY A 67 -7.83 -6.07 11.90
C GLY A 67 -9.19 -5.36 11.74
N ALA A 68 -10.20 -5.66 12.57
CA ALA A 68 -11.57 -5.17 12.38
C ALA A 68 -11.78 -3.67 12.63
N CYS A 69 -10.96 -3.05 13.48
CA CYS A 69 -11.15 -1.67 13.98
C CYS A 69 -10.28 -0.63 13.26
N ALA A 70 -9.90 -0.91 12.01
CA ALA A 70 -9.14 0.03 11.22
C ALA A 70 -10.02 1.23 10.79
N ILE A 71 -9.55 2.45 11.06
CA ILE A 71 -10.20 3.73 10.71
C ILE A 71 -9.12 4.76 10.32
N LYS A 72 -9.52 6.00 10.03
CA LYS A 72 -8.61 7.15 9.87
C LYS A 72 -8.75 8.15 11.02
N VAL A 73 -7.62 8.63 11.52
CA VAL A 73 -7.52 9.78 12.45
C VAL A 73 -6.73 10.87 11.75
N ASN A 74 -7.34 12.05 11.54
CA ASN A 74 -6.76 13.15 10.76
C ASN A 74 -6.22 12.70 9.37
N GLY A 75 -6.94 11.79 8.72
CA GLY A 75 -6.57 11.22 7.42
C GLY A 75 -5.56 10.06 7.46
N ARG A 76 -4.87 9.83 8.58
CA ARG A 76 -3.93 8.71 8.76
C ARG A 76 -4.67 7.43 9.13
N SER A 77 -4.49 6.36 8.36
CA SER A 77 -5.06 5.05 8.70
C SER A 77 -4.40 4.46 9.95
N THR A 78 -5.20 3.96 10.89
CA THR A 78 -4.72 3.31 12.12
C THR A 78 -5.68 2.21 12.61
N LEU A 79 -5.23 1.36 13.54
CA LEU A 79 -6.11 0.48 14.32
C LEU A 79 -6.57 1.18 15.59
N ALA A 80 -7.87 1.42 15.70
CA ALA A 80 -8.42 2.15 16.84
C ALA A 80 -8.06 1.51 18.20
N CYS A 81 -7.97 0.18 18.28
CA CYS A 81 -7.64 -0.51 19.54
C CYS A 81 -6.15 -0.53 19.91
N LYS A 82 -5.26 -0.12 19.01
CA LYS A 82 -3.81 -0.07 19.23
C LYS A 82 -3.33 1.37 19.42
N GLU A 83 -3.97 2.31 18.73
CA GLU A 83 -3.52 3.71 18.69
C GLU A 83 -3.84 4.44 19.99
N SER A 84 -2.77 4.91 20.64
CA SER A 84 -2.82 5.67 21.89
C SER A 84 -3.39 7.07 21.65
N MET A 85 -4.29 7.51 22.53
CA MET A 85 -4.79 8.89 22.49
C MET A 85 -3.72 9.92 22.81
N ASN A 86 -2.74 9.56 23.66
CA ASN A 86 -1.61 10.42 23.95
C ASN A 86 -0.79 10.67 22.67
N ASP A 87 -0.51 9.61 21.91
CA ASP A 87 0.29 9.69 20.69
C ASP A 87 -0.46 10.47 19.60
N MET A 88 -1.77 10.27 19.48
CA MET A 88 -2.61 11.05 18.54
C MET A 88 -2.60 12.53 18.86
N VAL A 89 -2.72 12.90 20.13
CA VAL A 89 -2.74 14.32 20.53
C VAL A 89 -1.34 14.94 20.42
N GLU A 90 -0.27 14.20 20.68
CA GLU A 90 1.09 14.67 20.42
C GLU A 90 1.32 14.95 18.93
N LEU A 91 0.83 14.07 18.05
CA LEU A 91 1.02 14.19 16.62
C LEU A 91 0.13 15.26 15.97
N PHE A 92 -1.12 15.40 16.42
CA PHE A 92 -2.14 16.18 15.71
C PHE A 92 -2.76 17.32 16.55
N GLY A 93 -2.42 17.41 17.83
CA GLY A 93 -3.03 18.35 18.78
C GLY A 93 -4.40 17.87 19.28
N ASN A 94 -5.10 18.77 19.96
CA ASN A 94 -6.34 18.45 20.69
C ASN A 94 -7.61 18.47 19.81
N GLU A 95 -7.47 18.63 18.49
CA GLU A 95 -8.59 18.52 17.55
C GLU A 95 -8.36 17.34 16.60
N LEU A 96 -9.15 16.28 16.80
CA LEU A 96 -9.02 15.04 16.05
C LEU A 96 -10.28 14.79 15.21
N VAL A 97 -10.08 14.34 13.97
CA VAL A 97 -11.12 13.99 13.01
C VAL A 97 -11.10 12.48 12.85
N LEU A 98 -12.21 11.83 13.20
CA LEU A 98 -12.38 10.38 13.09
C LEU A 98 -13.19 10.07 11.84
N GLU A 99 -12.63 9.26 10.94
CA GLU A 99 -13.22 8.96 9.64
C GLU A 99 -13.13 7.46 9.31
N PRO A 100 -14.05 6.92 8.51
CA PRO A 100 -13.89 5.58 7.95
C PRO A 100 -12.62 5.51 7.08
N LEU A 101 -12.12 4.28 6.86
CA LEU A 101 -10.98 4.05 5.95
C LEU A 101 -11.21 4.62 4.54
N SER A 102 -12.45 4.57 4.06
CA SER A 102 -12.88 5.19 2.81
C SER A 102 -14.27 5.81 2.98
N LYS A 103 -14.38 7.13 2.76
CA LYS A 103 -15.66 7.84 2.77
C LYS A 103 -16.55 7.41 1.59
N LYS A 104 -15.95 7.21 0.41
CA LYS A 104 -16.63 6.73 -0.82
C LYS A 104 -17.33 5.40 -0.61
N ARG A 105 -16.78 4.53 0.26
CA ARG A 105 -17.30 3.18 0.55
C ARG A 105 -18.02 3.09 1.90
N SER A 106 -18.34 4.21 2.55
CA SER A 106 -19.03 4.17 3.85
C SER A 106 -20.45 3.64 3.68
N VAL A 107 -20.82 2.68 4.52
CA VAL A 107 -22.17 2.12 4.63
C VAL A 107 -22.89 2.74 5.82
N LYS A 108 -22.20 2.79 6.96
CA LYS A 108 -22.70 3.44 8.18
C LYS A 108 -21.55 3.92 9.07
N ASP A 109 -21.42 5.22 9.26
CA ASP A 109 -20.38 5.87 10.06
C ASP A 109 -18.97 5.36 9.71
N MET A 110 -18.33 4.62 10.64
CA MET A 110 -16.98 4.04 10.45
C MET A 110 -16.99 2.72 9.67
N ILE A 111 -18.16 2.16 9.38
CA ILE A 111 -18.32 0.89 8.66
C ILE A 111 -18.28 1.16 7.15
N ILE A 112 -17.31 0.54 6.48
CA ILE A 112 -17.21 0.55 5.02
C ILE A 112 -17.57 -0.80 4.40
N ASP A 113 -17.99 -0.77 3.14
CA ASP A 113 -17.98 -1.94 2.28
C ASP A 113 -16.53 -2.32 1.95
N LYS A 114 -16.19 -3.59 2.20
CA LYS A 114 -14.86 -4.17 1.93
C LYS A 114 -14.91 -5.23 0.82
N SER A 115 -16.00 -5.30 0.04
CA SER A 115 -16.14 -6.22 -1.09
C SER A 115 -14.93 -6.19 -2.03
N ASP A 116 -14.52 -5.01 -2.49
CA ASP A 116 -13.37 -4.83 -3.40
C ASP A 116 -12.06 -5.37 -2.81
N PHE A 117 -11.84 -5.15 -1.52
CA PHE A 117 -10.66 -5.63 -0.82
C PHE A 117 -10.60 -7.16 -0.81
N TRP A 118 -11.73 -7.83 -0.56
CA TRP A 118 -11.80 -9.29 -0.51
C TRP A 118 -11.78 -9.92 -1.90
N GLU A 119 -12.41 -9.29 -2.90
CA GLU A 119 -12.35 -9.71 -4.30
C GLU A 119 -10.91 -9.69 -4.81
N LYS A 120 -10.17 -8.59 -4.55
CA LYS A 120 -8.75 -8.47 -4.92
C LYS A 120 -7.86 -9.44 -4.16
N HIS A 121 -8.15 -9.68 -2.89
CA HIS A 121 -7.44 -10.69 -2.10
C HIS A 121 -7.67 -12.11 -2.65
N ALA A 122 -8.90 -12.44 -3.05
CA ALA A 122 -9.21 -13.74 -3.65
C ALA A 122 -8.60 -13.90 -5.06
N ALA A 123 -8.54 -12.82 -5.83
CA ALA A 123 -8.01 -12.81 -7.20
C ALA A 123 -6.53 -13.24 -7.27
N VAL A 124 -5.75 -13.03 -6.20
CA VAL A 124 -4.34 -13.44 -6.15
C VAL A 124 -4.13 -14.87 -5.64
N GLN A 125 -5.19 -15.69 -5.54
CA GLN A 125 -5.16 -17.08 -5.07
C GLN A 125 -4.31 -17.25 -3.80
N PRO A 126 -4.77 -16.71 -2.66
CA PRO A 126 -3.99 -16.62 -1.43
C PRO A 126 -4.00 -17.94 -0.66
N TYR A 127 -3.61 -19.02 -1.32
CA TYR A 127 -3.45 -20.37 -0.78
C TYR A 127 -2.33 -21.09 -1.54
N VAL A 128 -1.76 -22.13 -0.91
CA VAL A 128 -0.73 -22.97 -1.52
C VAL A 128 -1.37 -23.79 -2.64
N VAL A 129 -0.82 -23.67 -3.85
CA VAL A 129 -1.19 -24.48 -5.02
C VAL A 129 -0.11 -25.53 -5.24
N THR A 130 -0.39 -26.78 -4.92
CA THR A 130 0.52 -27.90 -5.18
C THR A 130 -0.30 -29.20 -5.18
N ASP A 131 0.23 -30.26 -5.79
CA ASP A 131 -0.37 -31.58 -5.75
C ASP A 131 -0.03 -32.25 -4.40
N VAL A 132 -1.03 -32.45 -3.55
CA VAL A 132 -0.86 -33.02 -2.20
C VAL A 132 -1.62 -34.34 -2.11
N ASP A 133 -0.99 -35.36 -1.54
CA ASP A 133 -1.68 -36.58 -1.12
C ASP A 133 -2.81 -36.22 -0.13
N GLU A 134 -3.99 -36.82 -0.29
CA GLU A 134 -5.13 -36.59 0.62
C GLU A 134 -4.81 -37.06 2.05
N ALA A 135 -3.93 -38.04 2.20
CA ALA A 135 -3.52 -38.61 3.49
C ALA A 135 -1.98 -38.73 3.61
N PRO A 136 -1.25 -37.61 3.70
CA PRO A 136 0.21 -37.66 3.74
C PRO A 136 0.69 -38.26 5.07
N GLU A 137 1.71 -39.12 5.02
CA GLU A 137 2.28 -39.75 6.22
C GLU A 137 3.09 -38.77 7.08
N MET A 138 3.57 -37.66 6.51
CA MET A 138 4.39 -36.64 7.16
C MET A 138 4.12 -35.23 6.59
N GLU A 139 4.60 -34.21 7.30
CA GLU A 139 4.51 -32.80 6.88
C GLU A 139 5.51 -32.43 5.76
N ASN A 140 5.24 -31.32 5.06
CA ASN A 140 6.18 -30.75 4.10
C ASN A 140 7.40 -30.18 4.83
N LEU A 141 8.59 -30.67 4.47
CA LEU A 141 9.84 -30.17 5.04
C LEU A 141 10.18 -28.80 4.45
N VAL A 142 10.34 -27.79 5.32
CA VAL A 142 10.74 -26.43 4.96
C VAL A 142 11.94 -26.05 5.81
N SER A 143 13.01 -25.54 5.19
CA SER A 143 14.18 -25.09 5.93
C SER A 143 13.90 -23.76 6.65
N PRO A 144 14.64 -23.41 7.72
CA PRO A 144 14.52 -22.10 8.34
C PRO A 144 14.76 -20.93 7.37
N GLU A 145 15.70 -21.09 6.43
CA GLU A 145 16.00 -20.07 5.40
C GLU A 145 14.81 -19.87 4.45
N ASP A 146 14.17 -20.95 4.02
CA ASP A 146 12.98 -20.88 3.16
C ASP A 146 11.78 -20.27 3.91
N ALA A 147 11.63 -20.58 5.20
CA ALA A 147 10.61 -19.97 6.04
C ALA A 147 10.84 -18.46 6.23
N GLU A 148 12.09 -18.04 6.41
CA GLU A 148 12.48 -16.63 6.51
C GLU A 148 12.29 -15.88 5.18
N ALA A 149 12.30 -16.56 4.03
CA ALA A 149 12.07 -15.94 2.72
C ALA A 149 10.65 -15.36 2.56
N LEU A 150 9.67 -15.88 3.32
CA LEU A 150 8.33 -15.30 3.44
C LEU A 150 8.36 -13.87 3.99
N ASP A 151 9.46 -13.53 4.69
CA ASP A 151 9.67 -12.24 5.34
C ASP A 151 8.53 -12.01 6.35
N GLU A 152 8.08 -10.78 6.53
CA GLU A 152 6.93 -10.44 7.37
C GLU A 152 5.57 -10.47 6.63
N ALA A 153 5.49 -11.08 5.44
CA ALA A 153 4.28 -11.06 4.61
C ALA A 153 3.11 -11.87 5.18
N ASP A 154 3.40 -12.95 5.92
CA ASP A 154 2.42 -13.84 6.56
C ASP A 154 1.75 -13.22 7.80
N LEU A 155 2.35 -12.18 8.38
CA LEU A 155 1.82 -11.46 9.54
C LEU A 155 0.65 -10.53 9.22
N CYS A 156 0.24 -10.44 7.96
CA CYS A 156 -0.82 -9.53 7.51
C CYS A 156 -2.19 -9.92 8.06
N ILE A 157 -2.75 -9.04 8.91
CA ILE A 157 -4.05 -9.25 9.59
C ILE A 157 -5.26 -8.82 8.75
N GLN A 158 -5.08 -8.54 7.46
CA GLN A 158 -6.15 -8.15 6.52
C GLN A 158 -7.03 -6.96 6.98
N CYS A 159 -6.44 -6.02 7.72
CA CYS A 159 -7.16 -4.86 8.26
C CYS A 159 -7.67 -3.90 7.15
N GLY A 160 -6.92 -3.79 6.05
CA GLY A 160 -7.23 -2.89 4.93
C GLY A 160 -6.64 -1.48 5.05
N ALA A 161 -5.90 -1.17 6.13
CA ALA A 161 -5.30 0.16 6.36
C ALA A 161 -4.44 0.63 5.17
N CYS A 162 -3.53 -0.23 4.70
CA CYS A 162 -2.66 0.06 3.56
C CYS A 162 -3.43 0.18 2.23
N HIS A 163 -4.49 -0.62 2.06
CA HIS A 163 -5.30 -0.64 0.84
C HIS A 163 -6.02 0.69 0.63
N TYR A 164 -6.75 1.15 1.65
CA TYR A 164 -7.53 2.39 1.59
C TYR A 164 -6.72 3.66 1.91
N ALA A 165 -5.42 3.52 2.20
CA ALA A 165 -4.47 4.64 2.20
C ALA A 165 -3.77 4.81 0.83
N CYS A 166 -3.81 3.79 -0.03
CA CYS A 166 -3.07 3.80 -1.29
C CYS A 166 -3.74 4.73 -2.32
N PRO A 167 -3.06 5.77 -2.83
CA PRO A 167 -3.63 6.66 -3.83
C PRO A 167 -3.86 5.96 -5.18
N ALA A 168 -3.07 4.92 -5.51
CA ALA A 168 -3.28 4.15 -6.73
C ALA A 168 -4.61 3.37 -6.69
N VAL A 169 -4.99 2.83 -5.53
CA VAL A 169 -6.31 2.16 -5.34
C VAL A 169 -7.46 3.17 -5.45
N GLU A 170 -7.27 4.41 -4.97
CA GLU A 170 -8.30 5.45 -5.05
C GLU A 170 -8.58 5.91 -6.50
N VAL A 171 -7.54 5.93 -7.34
CA VAL A 171 -7.63 6.40 -8.74
C VAL A 171 -7.93 5.26 -9.72
N ASN A 172 -7.42 4.06 -9.47
CA ASN A 172 -7.63 2.88 -10.28
C ASN A 172 -8.33 1.79 -9.46
N ASP A 173 -9.64 1.64 -9.68
CA ASP A 173 -10.45 0.63 -8.98
C ASP A 173 -10.01 -0.82 -9.32
N ASP A 174 -9.32 -1.06 -10.44
CA ASP A 174 -8.83 -2.41 -10.84
C ASP A 174 -7.50 -2.78 -10.16
N PHE A 175 -6.72 -1.80 -9.69
CA PHE A 175 -5.43 -2.05 -9.04
C PHE A 175 -5.62 -2.91 -7.77
N PHE A 176 -4.94 -4.06 -7.69
CA PHE A 176 -5.10 -5.01 -6.59
C PHE A 176 -4.81 -4.41 -5.21
N GLY A 177 -3.86 -3.48 -5.15
CA GLY A 177 -3.51 -2.79 -3.92
C GLY A 177 -2.54 -3.56 -3.02
N PRO A 178 -1.94 -2.87 -2.03
CA PRO A 178 -0.79 -3.36 -1.28
C PRO A 178 -1.05 -4.63 -0.47
N ALA A 179 -2.26 -4.81 0.08
CA ALA A 179 -2.58 -6.00 0.86
C ALA A 179 -2.64 -7.27 0.00
N ALA A 180 -3.24 -7.17 -1.18
CA ALA A 180 -3.32 -8.28 -2.13
C ALA A 180 -1.93 -8.63 -2.67
N PHE A 181 -1.08 -7.66 -3.00
CA PHE A 181 0.30 -7.95 -3.41
C PHE A 181 1.16 -8.55 -2.28
N ALA A 182 0.97 -8.12 -1.04
CA ALA A 182 1.64 -8.76 0.10
C ALA A 182 1.22 -10.23 0.25
N ALA A 183 -0.08 -10.53 0.09
CA ALA A 183 -0.58 -11.90 0.06
C ALA A 183 0.00 -12.70 -1.12
N ALA A 184 0.00 -12.11 -2.32
CA ALA A 184 0.59 -12.75 -3.51
C ALA A 184 2.05 -13.10 -3.28
N TYR A 185 2.86 -12.15 -2.79
CA TYR A 185 4.26 -12.39 -2.45
C TYR A 185 4.42 -13.50 -1.42
N ARG A 186 3.58 -13.55 -0.38
CA ARG A 186 3.65 -14.58 0.66
C ARG A 186 3.52 -16.00 0.09
N PHE A 187 2.71 -16.21 -0.95
CA PHE A 187 2.62 -17.52 -1.59
C PHE A 187 3.68 -17.72 -2.67
N GLU A 188 4.02 -16.67 -3.42
CA GLU A 188 5.13 -16.72 -4.39
C GLU A 188 6.50 -17.00 -3.77
N ALA A 189 6.72 -16.61 -2.51
CA ALA A 189 7.96 -16.88 -1.79
C ALA A 189 7.96 -18.24 -1.06
N ASP A 190 6.83 -18.94 -1.02
CA ASP A 190 6.71 -20.21 -0.30
C ASP A 190 7.17 -21.36 -1.19
N VAL A 191 8.20 -22.10 -0.74
CA VAL A 191 8.78 -23.23 -1.48
C VAL A 191 7.81 -24.41 -1.67
N ARG A 192 6.70 -24.42 -0.93
CA ARG A 192 5.63 -25.41 -1.08
C ARG A 192 4.63 -25.06 -2.16
N ASP A 193 4.65 -23.84 -2.67
CA ASP A 193 3.73 -23.37 -3.70
C ASP A 193 4.31 -23.56 -5.10
N GLU A 194 3.54 -24.20 -5.97
CA GLU A 194 3.87 -24.52 -7.35
C GLU A 194 2.96 -23.76 -8.34
N SER A 195 2.32 -22.65 -7.91
CA SER A 195 1.43 -21.90 -8.80
C SER A 195 2.19 -21.28 -9.97
N GLU A 196 1.78 -21.61 -11.19
CA GLU A 196 2.33 -21.00 -12.39
C GLU A 196 1.65 -19.68 -12.77
N THR A 197 0.46 -19.41 -12.21
CA THR A 197 -0.45 -18.35 -12.68
C THR A 197 -0.42 -17.08 -11.84
N ARG A 198 -0.20 -17.19 -10.53
CA ARG A 198 -0.29 -16.04 -9.61
C ARG A 198 0.69 -14.92 -9.97
N LEU A 199 1.92 -15.25 -10.35
CA LEU A 199 2.88 -14.26 -10.81
C LEU A 199 2.46 -13.60 -12.15
N MET A 200 1.75 -14.32 -13.03
CA MET A 200 1.16 -13.74 -14.25
C MET A 200 0.02 -12.77 -13.92
N ASP A 201 -0.83 -13.11 -12.96
CA ASP A 201 -1.99 -12.29 -12.59
C ASP A 201 -1.57 -10.92 -12.06
N VAL A 202 -0.49 -10.88 -11.27
CA VAL A 202 0.10 -9.62 -10.77
C VAL A 202 0.96 -8.88 -11.81
N ASN A 203 1.24 -9.48 -12.97
CA ASN A 203 1.97 -8.85 -14.08
C ASN A 203 1.06 -8.03 -15.01
N GLN A 204 -0.27 -8.18 -14.90
CA GLN A 204 -1.19 -7.53 -15.82
C GLN A 204 -1.17 -6.00 -15.69
N MET A 205 -1.30 -5.29 -16.80
CA MET A 205 -1.38 -3.82 -16.81
C MET A 205 -2.66 -3.34 -16.11
N GLY A 206 -2.60 -2.21 -15.40
CA GLY A 206 -3.72 -1.67 -14.63
C GLY A 206 -3.92 -2.38 -13.29
N GLN A 207 -4.26 -3.67 -13.30
CA GLN A 207 -4.55 -4.40 -12.06
C GLN A 207 -3.29 -4.79 -11.27
N GLY A 208 -2.18 -5.08 -11.96
CA GLY A 208 -0.96 -5.66 -11.42
C GLY A 208 0.03 -4.64 -10.85
N VAL A 209 1.27 -5.05 -10.63
CA VAL A 209 2.30 -4.29 -9.89
C VAL A 209 2.72 -2.96 -10.54
N TRP A 210 2.39 -2.76 -11.82
CA TRP A 210 2.87 -1.65 -12.65
C TRP A 210 2.30 -0.28 -12.28
N ASP A 211 1.12 -0.24 -11.69
CA ASP A 211 0.44 1.01 -11.28
C ASP A 211 0.90 1.50 -9.90
N CYS A 212 1.79 0.76 -9.24
CA CYS A 212 2.38 1.19 -7.98
C CYS A 212 3.31 2.39 -8.19
N VAL A 213 2.87 3.57 -7.72
CA VAL A 213 3.63 4.82 -7.79
C VAL A 213 4.76 4.95 -6.75
N LYS A 214 5.01 3.90 -5.95
CA LYS A 214 6.05 3.86 -4.90
C LYS A 214 6.02 5.06 -3.94
N CYS A 215 4.84 5.41 -3.44
CA CYS A 215 4.64 6.50 -2.47
C CYS A 215 4.92 6.13 -1.00
N PHE A 216 5.20 4.84 -0.70
CA PHE A 216 5.50 4.30 0.63
C PHE A 216 4.39 4.37 1.69
N GLU A 217 3.27 5.05 1.42
CA GLU A 217 2.15 5.18 2.37
C GLU A 217 1.69 3.86 2.97
N CYS A 218 1.61 2.79 2.16
CA CYS A 218 1.19 1.46 2.61
C CYS A 218 2.07 0.86 3.71
N ARG A 219 3.35 1.22 3.77
CA ARG A 219 4.28 0.82 4.83
C ARG A 219 4.05 1.67 6.08
N GLU A 220 3.96 2.99 5.92
CA GLU A 220 3.78 3.94 7.01
C GLU A 220 2.50 3.73 7.82
N VAL A 221 1.41 3.32 7.16
CA VAL A 221 0.13 3.06 7.84
C VAL A 221 -0.05 1.61 8.32
N CYS A 222 0.92 0.73 8.08
CA CYS A 222 0.77 -0.67 8.45
C CYS A 222 0.87 -0.86 9.97
N PRO A 223 -0.20 -1.25 10.67
CA PRO A 223 -0.18 -1.38 12.14
C PRO A 223 0.65 -2.57 12.63
N LYS A 224 1.04 -3.46 11.71
CA LYS A 224 1.88 -4.64 11.95
C LYS A 224 3.31 -4.46 11.45
N GLU A 225 3.66 -3.25 10.97
CA GLU A 225 5.00 -2.91 10.50
C GLU A 225 5.49 -3.80 9.34
N ILE A 226 4.54 -4.36 8.59
CA ILE A 226 4.80 -5.07 7.33
C ILE A 226 5.22 -4.05 6.28
N ASP A 227 6.08 -4.46 5.36
CA ASP A 227 6.50 -3.70 4.19
C ASP A 227 5.81 -4.15 2.88
N PRO A 228 4.53 -3.76 2.64
CA PRO A 228 3.87 -4.07 1.38
C PRO A 228 4.59 -3.54 0.15
N ILE A 229 5.24 -2.36 0.22
CA ILE A 229 5.95 -1.80 -0.95
C ILE A 229 7.21 -2.60 -1.27
N GLY A 230 7.89 -3.12 -0.25
CA GLY A 230 8.93 -4.12 -0.40
C GLY A 230 8.42 -5.36 -1.12
N LYS A 231 7.25 -5.89 -0.73
CA LYS A 231 6.67 -7.10 -1.36
C LYS A 231 6.26 -6.86 -2.81
N ILE A 232 5.64 -5.73 -3.11
CA ILE A 232 5.37 -5.30 -4.50
C ILE A 232 6.66 -5.21 -5.31
N THR A 233 7.73 -4.66 -4.72
CA THR A 233 9.02 -4.52 -5.40
C THR A 233 9.69 -5.89 -5.63
N LYS A 234 9.59 -6.82 -4.68
CA LYS A 234 10.07 -8.20 -4.86
C LYS A 234 9.30 -8.95 -5.95
N LEU A 235 7.96 -8.83 -6.00
CA LEU A 235 7.15 -9.38 -7.11
C LEU A 235 7.58 -8.80 -8.47
N HIS A 236 7.76 -7.47 -8.52
CA HIS A 236 8.24 -6.79 -9.72
C HIS A 236 9.62 -7.32 -10.17
N GLN A 237 10.55 -7.58 -9.25
CA GLN A 237 11.84 -8.20 -9.57
C GLN A 237 11.71 -9.66 -10.01
N LYS A 238 10.86 -10.45 -9.34
CA LYS A 238 10.60 -11.86 -9.65
C LYS A 238 10.11 -12.04 -11.09
N LEU A 239 9.29 -11.12 -11.60
CA LEU A 239 8.85 -11.10 -13.00
C LEU A 239 10.02 -11.08 -14.00
N PHE A 240 11.06 -10.29 -13.72
CA PHE A 240 12.26 -10.26 -14.58
C PHE A 240 13.14 -11.49 -14.37
N GLN A 241 13.32 -11.93 -13.13
CA GLN A 241 14.15 -13.10 -12.79
C GLN A 241 13.64 -14.38 -13.45
N GLU A 242 12.32 -14.57 -13.49
CA GLU A 242 11.68 -15.73 -14.11
C GLU A 242 11.42 -15.58 -15.62
N GLY A 243 11.83 -14.46 -16.23
CA GLY A 243 11.59 -14.21 -17.66
C GLY A 243 10.10 -14.04 -18.01
N LYS A 244 9.29 -13.67 -17.01
CA LYS A 244 7.84 -13.53 -17.06
C LYS A 244 7.38 -12.09 -17.37
N ALA A 245 8.29 -11.13 -17.33
CA ALA A 245 8.03 -9.74 -17.69
C ALA A 245 7.86 -9.57 -19.22
N GLU A 246 6.63 -9.38 -19.68
CA GLU A 246 6.33 -9.14 -21.10
C GLU A 246 6.77 -7.74 -21.54
N SER A 247 7.20 -7.58 -22.80
CA SER A 247 7.59 -6.26 -23.31
C SER A 247 6.36 -5.36 -23.53
N ASN A 248 6.11 -4.48 -22.58
CA ASN A 248 5.05 -3.49 -22.60
C ASN A 248 5.63 -2.11 -22.20
N VAL A 249 4.77 -1.09 -22.12
CA VAL A 249 5.23 0.27 -21.80
C VAL A 249 5.88 0.32 -20.41
N ALA A 250 5.31 -0.38 -19.43
CA ALA A 250 5.79 -0.37 -18.05
C ALA A 250 7.12 -1.10 -17.88
N THR A 251 7.28 -2.30 -18.46
CA THR A 251 8.55 -3.05 -18.43
C THR A 251 9.64 -2.30 -19.20
N ARG A 252 9.34 -1.77 -20.40
CA ARG A 252 10.30 -0.94 -21.13
C ARG A 252 10.66 0.33 -20.37
N HIS A 253 9.72 0.95 -19.66
CA HIS A 253 10.03 2.10 -18.83
C HIS A 253 10.99 1.74 -17.69
N ALA A 254 10.76 0.64 -16.98
CA ALA A 254 11.66 0.15 -15.94
C ALA A 254 13.08 -0.16 -16.49
N VAL A 255 13.17 -0.85 -17.62
CA VAL A 255 14.46 -1.17 -18.27
C VAL A 255 15.12 0.08 -18.85
N GLY A 256 14.34 1.01 -19.38
CA GLY A 256 14.80 2.29 -19.93
C GLY A 256 15.46 3.18 -18.87
N PHE A 257 14.94 3.15 -17.65
CA PHE A 257 15.57 3.82 -16.50
C PHE A 257 17.01 3.34 -16.29
N ILE A 258 17.21 2.01 -16.24
CA ILE A 258 18.53 1.41 -16.03
C ILE A 258 19.46 1.75 -17.19
N HIS A 259 18.99 1.65 -18.43
CA HIS A 259 19.78 2.03 -19.61
C HIS A 259 20.17 3.52 -19.59
N SER A 260 19.27 4.41 -19.18
CA SER A 260 19.56 5.83 -19.07
C SER A 260 20.66 6.11 -18.05
N ILE A 261 20.52 5.55 -16.83
CA ILE A 261 21.51 5.70 -15.75
C ILE A 261 22.85 5.07 -16.14
N ALA A 262 22.87 3.89 -16.75
CA ALA A 262 24.11 3.25 -17.19
C ALA A 262 24.84 4.05 -18.29
N LYS A 263 24.09 4.75 -19.14
CA LYS A 263 24.65 5.53 -20.26
C LYS A 263 25.18 6.90 -19.82
N ARG A 264 24.42 7.61 -18.97
CA ARG A 264 24.69 9.03 -18.65
C ARG A 264 24.91 9.31 -17.16
N GLY A 265 24.58 8.37 -16.27
CA GLY A 265 24.62 8.58 -14.82
C GLY A 265 23.53 9.50 -14.29
N VAL A 266 22.66 9.98 -15.18
CA VAL A 266 21.50 10.82 -14.91
C VAL A 266 20.33 10.33 -15.78
N LEU A 267 19.11 10.66 -15.36
CA LEU A 267 17.92 10.31 -16.10
C LEU A 267 17.78 11.22 -17.34
N ASP A 268 17.53 10.61 -18.50
CA ASP A 268 17.18 11.27 -19.75
C ASP A 268 15.66 11.08 -19.93
N GLU A 269 14.85 11.97 -19.37
CA GLU A 269 13.39 11.82 -19.32
C GLU A 269 12.79 11.78 -20.73
N GLY A 270 13.31 12.60 -21.65
CA GLY A 270 12.88 12.60 -23.05
C GLY A 270 13.21 11.29 -23.76
N GLY A 271 14.43 10.76 -23.55
CA GLY A 271 14.85 9.46 -24.04
C GLY A 271 14.05 8.30 -23.44
N LEU A 272 13.66 8.41 -22.16
CA LEU A 272 12.86 7.41 -21.45
C LEU A 272 11.45 7.27 -22.03
N VAL A 273 10.78 8.38 -22.32
CA VAL A 273 9.45 8.37 -22.98
C VAL A 273 9.56 7.73 -24.36
N LEU A 274 10.61 8.07 -25.13
CA LEU A 274 10.83 7.47 -26.45
C LEU A 274 11.10 5.96 -26.35
N TYR A 275 11.89 5.53 -25.37
CA TYR A 275 12.22 4.12 -25.18
C TYR A 275 11.01 3.29 -24.72
N SER A 276 10.20 3.85 -23.82
CA SER A 276 9.03 3.15 -23.26
C SER A 276 7.84 3.11 -24.22
N GLU A 277 7.50 4.24 -24.84
CA GLU A 277 6.30 4.37 -25.67
C GLU A 277 6.54 4.27 -27.18
N GLY A 278 7.79 4.41 -27.64
CA GLY A 278 8.13 4.35 -29.05
C GLY A 278 7.39 5.42 -29.87
N PRO A 279 6.76 5.07 -31.02
CA PRO A 279 6.04 6.01 -31.88
C PRO A 279 4.90 6.76 -31.18
N ALA A 280 4.35 6.23 -30.07
CA ALA A 280 3.26 6.88 -29.34
C ALA A 280 3.68 8.17 -28.62
N ILE A 281 4.98 8.50 -28.57
CA ILE A 281 5.51 9.77 -28.06
C ILE A 281 4.85 11.01 -28.68
N VAL A 282 4.29 10.89 -29.89
CA VAL A 282 3.55 11.96 -30.58
C VAL A 282 2.44 12.56 -29.72
N LYS A 283 1.83 11.79 -28.82
CA LYS A 283 0.78 12.27 -27.90
C LYS A 283 1.29 13.31 -26.90
N HIS A 284 2.59 13.27 -26.59
CA HIS A 284 3.24 14.17 -25.65
C HIS A 284 3.80 15.44 -26.31
N MET A 285 3.83 15.52 -27.64
CA MET A 285 4.42 16.64 -28.39
C MET A 285 3.84 18.02 -28.02
N PRO A 286 2.51 18.19 -27.77
CA PRO A 286 1.98 19.48 -27.34
C PRO A 286 2.54 19.93 -25.98
N VAL A 287 2.72 18.99 -25.05
CA VAL A 287 3.29 19.27 -23.72
C VAL A 287 4.79 19.51 -23.84
N ALA A 288 5.49 18.69 -24.63
CA ALA A 288 6.92 18.85 -24.89
C ALA A 288 7.23 20.23 -25.51
N PHE A 289 6.44 20.69 -26.48
CA PHE A 289 6.60 22.02 -27.06
C PHE A 289 6.40 23.13 -26.02
N LYS A 290 5.37 23.03 -25.17
CA LYS A 290 5.15 23.99 -24.07
C LYS A 290 6.32 24.00 -23.10
N MET A 291 6.83 22.84 -22.70
CA MET A 291 7.98 22.74 -21.79
C MET A 291 9.27 23.27 -22.43
N PHE A 292 9.47 23.02 -23.72
CA PHE A 292 10.59 23.52 -24.50
C PHE A 292 10.59 25.06 -24.57
N THR A 293 9.44 25.69 -24.90
CA THR A 293 9.32 27.17 -24.91
C THR A 293 9.55 27.81 -23.54
N LYS A 294 9.46 27.03 -22.46
CA LYS A 294 9.75 27.44 -21.08
C LYS A 294 11.15 27.06 -20.60
N GLY A 295 11.99 26.51 -21.48
CA GLY A 295 13.37 26.10 -21.14
C GLY A 295 13.45 24.93 -20.17
N LYS A 296 12.38 24.12 -20.03
CA LYS A 296 12.32 22.98 -19.10
C LYS A 296 12.80 21.66 -19.69
N ILE A 297 13.09 21.61 -20.99
CA ILE A 297 13.62 20.44 -21.67
C ILE A 297 15.01 20.79 -22.22
N PRO A 298 16.08 20.13 -21.73
CA PRO A 298 17.40 20.28 -22.34
C PRO A 298 17.40 19.66 -23.74
N MET A 299 18.16 20.24 -24.67
CA MET A 299 18.34 19.59 -25.97
C MET A 299 19.09 18.26 -25.79
N PRO A 300 18.84 17.24 -26.63
CA PRO A 300 19.47 15.92 -26.47
C PRO A 300 21.01 15.92 -26.41
N TRP A 301 21.65 16.93 -27.01
CA TRP A 301 23.11 17.16 -27.01
C TRP A 301 23.61 18.02 -25.84
N GLN A 302 22.73 18.62 -25.04
CA GLN A 302 23.02 19.40 -23.84
C GLN A 302 22.68 18.65 -22.54
N LEU A 303 22.26 17.39 -22.65
CA LEU A 303 21.93 16.57 -21.49
C LEU A 303 23.19 16.34 -20.63
N PRO A 304 23.11 16.59 -19.31
CA PRO A 304 24.24 16.41 -18.41
C PRO A 304 24.69 14.94 -18.38
N LYS A 305 25.93 14.75 -17.95
CA LYS A 305 26.52 13.44 -17.71
C LYS A 305 27.19 13.48 -16.35
N SER A 306 27.03 12.42 -15.56
CA SER A 306 27.68 12.33 -14.25
C SER A 306 29.19 12.17 -14.41
N ASP A 307 29.96 12.75 -13.49
CA ASP A 307 31.42 12.69 -13.49
C ASP A 307 31.95 11.30 -13.15
N ASN A 308 31.26 10.54 -12.29
CA ASN A 308 31.68 9.23 -11.78
C ASN A 308 31.07 8.04 -12.54
N MET A 309 31.13 8.06 -13.87
CA MET A 309 30.47 7.03 -14.68
C MET A 309 30.95 5.59 -14.42
N ASP A 310 32.22 5.40 -14.09
CA ASP A 310 32.77 4.05 -13.89
C ASP A 310 32.26 3.42 -12.59
N GLU A 311 32.13 4.23 -11.52
CA GLU A 311 31.48 3.83 -10.27
C GLU A 311 30.00 3.52 -10.51
N ILE A 312 29.29 4.39 -11.24
CA ILE A 312 27.87 4.20 -11.56
C ILE A 312 27.65 2.91 -12.35
N LYS A 313 28.47 2.63 -13.36
CA LYS A 313 28.38 1.37 -14.11
C LYS A 313 28.66 0.15 -13.24
N THR A 314 29.60 0.27 -12.31
CA THR A 314 29.90 -0.78 -11.33
C THR A 314 28.69 -1.04 -10.44
N LEU A 315 28.07 0.03 -9.92
CA LEU A 315 26.84 -0.05 -9.11
C LEU A 315 25.69 -0.65 -9.89
N VAL A 316 25.44 -0.23 -11.13
CA VAL A 316 24.41 -0.82 -11.99
C VAL A 316 24.67 -2.31 -12.16
N LYS A 317 25.91 -2.71 -12.45
CA LYS A 317 26.28 -4.12 -12.62
C LYS A 317 26.12 -4.94 -11.34
N SER A 318 26.44 -4.39 -10.17
CA SER A 318 26.34 -5.10 -8.89
C SER A 318 24.92 -5.12 -8.31
N SER A 319 24.08 -4.13 -8.65
CA SER A 319 22.70 -4.03 -8.17
C SER A 319 21.67 -4.69 -9.09
N THR A 320 22.05 -5.00 -10.34
CA THR A 320 21.18 -5.68 -11.29
C THR A 320 21.08 -7.17 -10.93
N THR A 321 19.93 -7.57 -10.38
CA THR A 321 19.67 -8.96 -9.95
C THR A 321 19.00 -9.81 -11.03
N ALA A 322 18.56 -9.22 -12.14
CA ALA A 322 17.87 -9.91 -13.23
C ALA A 322 18.44 -9.49 -14.59
N LYS A 323 18.39 -10.39 -15.58
CA LYS A 323 18.64 -10.03 -16.97
C LYS A 323 17.35 -9.44 -17.54
N PHE A 324 17.47 -8.29 -18.18
CA PHE A 324 16.37 -7.57 -18.83
C PHE A 324 16.37 -7.84 -20.34
#